data_AF-A0AA39XI56-F1
#
_entry.id   AF-A0AA39XI56-F1
#
_cell.length_a   1.000
_cell.length_b   1.000
_cell.length_c   1.000
_cell.angle_alpha   90.00
_cell.angle_beta   90.00
_cell.angle_gamma   90.00
#
_symmetry.space_group_name_H-M   'P 1'
#
loop_
_entity.id
_entity.type
_entity.pdbx_description
1 polymer ?
#
loop_
_entity_poly.entity_id
_entity_poly.type
_entity_poly.pdbx_seq_one_letter_code
_entity_poly.pdbx_strand_id
1 'polypeptide(L)'
;MPSNTDPSVWEVVAFSVWAMPSPPPGAASHETYRSPIGEPRPRNTLPMMRPITFGNCAREEAFKSACAANKDRFFDGPYNKRHVFLKILLCHPDYQRRGAGTALTNWGIDAARRLGVNTTVFASPMGESLYEKLGFKKLGTFRVQSDGDAAFLEIPAMVLATATQRVQ
;
A
#
# COMPACT_ATOMS: atom_id res chain seq x y z
N MET A 1 6.71 19.50 23.74
CA MET A 1 5.92 19.77 22.52
C MET A 1 6.78 20.63 21.61
N PRO A 2 7.29 20.16 20.46
CA PRO A 2 7.78 21.13 19.47
C PRO A 2 6.55 21.83 18.89
N SER A 3 6.48 23.13 19.14
CA SER A 3 5.48 24.04 18.61
C SER A 3 5.68 24.20 17.10
N ASN A 4 4.85 23.56 16.29
CA ASN A 4 4.81 23.83 14.85
C ASN A 4 3.80 24.96 14.60
N THR A 5 4.25 26.20 14.77
CA THR A 5 3.43 27.42 14.80
C THR A 5 3.44 28.13 13.43
N ASP A 6 3.17 27.39 12.35
CA ASP A 6 2.81 27.99 11.05
C ASP A 6 1.84 27.06 10.29
N PRO A 7 0.55 27.41 10.15
CA PRO A 7 -0.44 26.61 9.43
C PRO A 7 -0.18 26.53 7.91
N SER A 8 0.78 27.29 7.37
CA SER A 8 1.20 27.20 5.96
C SER A 8 2.20 26.06 5.70
N VAL A 9 2.82 25.49 6.75
CA VAL A 9 3.77 24.38 6.67
C VAL A 9 3.04 23.07 6.96
N TRP A 10 2.68 22.34 5.90
CA TRP A 10 2.10 21.00 5.98
C TRP A 10 3.22 19.96 5.81
N GLU A 11 3.25 18.97 6.70
CA GLU A 11 4.18 17.83 6.62
C GLU A 11 3.41 16.56 6.24
N VAL A 12 3.98 15.74 5.35
CA VAL A 12 3.38 14.45 5.01
C VAL A 12 3.66 13.46 6.13
N VAL A 13 2.66 13.23 6.98
CA VAL A 13 2.76 12.29 8.10
C VAL A 13 2.42 10.84 7.71
N ALA A 14 1.78 10.61 6.56
CA ALA A 14 1.47 9.29 6.04
C ALA A 14 1.17 9.32 4.54
N PHE A 15 1.42 8.20 3.84
CA PHE A 15 1.01 8.03 2.44
C PHE A 15 0.77 6.56 2.09
N SER A 16 0.06 6.33 0.99
CA SER A 16 -0.19 5.00 0.46
C SER A 16 -0.08 4.96 -1.06
N VAL A 17 0.39 3.84 -1.61
CA VAL A 17 0.48 3.59 -3.05
C VAL A 17 -0.34 2.36 -3.40
N TRP A 18 -1.21 2.51 -4.40
CA TRP A 18 -2.15 1.46 -4.84
C TRP A 18 -1.90 1.11 -6.31
N ALA A 19 -1.93 -0.18 -6.62
CA ALA A 19 -2.07 -0.66 -7.98
C ALA A 19 -3.54 -0.91 -8.27
N MET A 20 -4.07 -0.14 -9.22
CA MET A 20 -5.43 -0.29 -9.72
C MET A 20 -5.45 -1.37 -10.80
N PRO A 21 -6.55 -2.13 -10.95
CA PRO A 21 -6.69 -3.03 -12.10
C PRO A 21 -6.68 -2.22 -13.40
N SER A 22 -6.13 -2.78 -14.47
CA SER A 22 -6.21 -2.12 -15.78
C SER A 22 -7.68 -1.89 -16.14
N PRO A 23 -8.02 -0.72 -16.71
CA PRO A 23 -9.37 -0.49 -17.22
C PRO A 23 -9.70 -1.57 -18.25
N PRO A 24 -10.98 -1.99 -18.35
CA PRO A 24 -11.38 -2.90 -19.42
C PRO A 24 -11.07 -2.27 -20.79
N PRO A 25 -10.78 -3.08 -21.82
CA PRO A 25 -10.54 -2.57 -23.17
C PRO A 25 -11.72 -1.70 -23.61
N GLY A 26 -11.46 -0.43 -23.97
CA GLY A 26 -12.48 0.52 -24.42
C GLY A 26 -13.09 1.43 -23.34
N ALA A 27 -12.72 1.28 -22.06
CA ALA A 27 -13.00 2.32 -21.08
C ALA A 27 -12.08 3.52 -21.34
N ALA A 28 -12.65 4.73 -21.39
CA ALA A 28 -11.90 5.96 -21.51
C ALA A 28 -10.77 5.96 -20.48
N SER A 29 -9.53 6.15 -20.95
CA SER A 29 -8.41 6.42 -20.06
C SER A 29 -8.81 7.58 -19.15
N HIS A 30 -8.62 7.40 -17.85
CA HIS A 30 -9.01 8.35 -16.83
C HIS A 30 -8.55 9.75 -17.27
N GLU A 31 -9.53 10.56 -17.67
CA GLU A 31 -9.35 11.92 -18.14
C GLU A 31 -8.55 12.66 -17.07
N THR A 32 -7.31 13.01 -17.44
CA THR A 32 -6.37 13.88 -16.73
C THR A 32 -6.66 14.08 -15.25
N TYR A 33 -6.12 13.21 -14.39
CA TYR A 33 -5.94 13.56 -12.98
C TYR A 33 -5.09 14.83 -12.91
N ARG A 34 -5.75 15.96 -12.71
CA ARG A 34 -5.12 17.25 -12.42
C ARG A 34 -4.92 17.28 -10.91
N SER A 35 -3.66 17.19 -10.47
CA SER A 35 -3.33 17.33 -9.06
C SER A 35 -3.98 18.60 -8.51
N PRO A 36 -4.76 18.53 -7.41
CA PRO A 36 -5.31 19.73 -6.75
C PRO A 36 -4.21 20.59 -6.13
N ILE A 37 -2.98 20.06 -6.04
CA ILE A 37 -1.79 20.83 -5.69
C ILE A 37 -1.42 21.63 -6.96
N GLY A 38 -2.04 22.80 -7.08
CA GLY A 38 -1.67 23.82 -8.06
C GLY A 38 -0.20 24.19 -7.90
N GLU A 39 0.46 24.30 -9.06
CA GLU A 39 1.89 24.51 -9.26
C GLU A 39 2.83 23.41 -8.70
N PRO A 40 3.82 22.95 -9.50
CA PRO A 40 4.89 22.13 -8.96
C PRO A 40 5.59 22.96 -7.88
N ARG A 41 5.60 22.46 -6.64
CA ARG A 41 6.37 23.09 -5.57
C ARG A 41 7.79 23.34 -6.06
N PRO A 42 8.42 24.47 -5.69
CA PRO A 42 9.83 24.67 -5.96
C PRO A 42 10.56 23.40 -5.48
N ARG A 43 11.23 22.74 -6.43
CA ARG A 43 12.05 21.56 -6.14
C ARG A 43 12.94 21.95 -4.98
N ASN A 44 12.77 21.30 -3.84
CA ASN A 44 13.51 21.62 -2.63
C ASN A 44 15.01 21.66 -3.01
N THR A 45 15.61 22.85 -3.01
CA THR A 45 17.00 23.08 -3.42
C THR A 45 17.99 22.76 -2.32
N LEU A 46 17.48 22.31 -1.16
CA LEU A 46 18.32 21.63 -0.18
C LEU A 46 19.10 20.56 -0.93
N PRO A 47 20.44 20.53 -0.78
CA PRO A 47 21.22 19.44 -1.34
C PRO A 47 20.55 18.16 -0.87
N MET A 48 20.22 17.26 -1.80
CA MET A 48 19.81 15.92 -1.42
C MET A 48 20.95 15.37 -0.57
N MET A 49 20.84 15.52 0.75
CA MET A 49 21.64 14.74 1.67
C MET A 49 21.40 13.32 1.20
N ARG A 50 22.49 12.60 0.91
CA ARG A 50 22.39 11.18 0.61
C ARG A 50 21.41 10.60 1.62
N PRO A 51 20.33 9.91 1.20
CA PRO A 51 19.41 9.32 2.15
C PRO A 51 20.27 8.60 3.17
N ILE A 52 20.07 8.88 4.45
CA ILE A 52 20.67 8.04 5.47
C ILE A 52 19.98 6.70 5.25
N THR A 53 20.63 5.82 4.49
CA THR A 53 20.09 4.50 4.18
C THR A 53 20.16 3.71 5.46
N PHE A 54 19.12 3.84 6.30
CA PHE A 54 18.89 2.98 7.45
C PHE A 54 18.35 1.60 7.02
N GLY A 55 18.00 1.42 5.75
CA GLY A 55 17.46 0.18 5.19
C GLY A 55 18.56 -0.75 4.67
N ASN A 56 18.51 -2.02 5.04
CA ASN A 56 19.37 -3.03 4.44
C ASN A 56 18.85 -3.35 3.01
N CYS A 57 19.61 -2.95 1.99
CA CYS A 57 19.23 -3.14 0.58
C CYS A 57 18.97 -4.62 0.21
N ALA A 58 19.76 -5.55 0.75
CA ALA A 58 19.58 -6.97 0.48
C ALA A 58 18.27 -7.52 1.09
N ARG A 59 17.87 -7.01 2.26
CA ARG A 59 16.55 -7.32 2.86
C ARG A 59 15.41 -6.72 2.04
N GLU A 60 15.57 -5.49 1.57
CA GLU A 60 14.57 -4.83 0.73
C GLU A 60 14.38 -5.57 -0.61
N GLU A 61 15.47 -5.97 -1.26
CA GLU A 61 15.43 -6.73 -2.50
C GLU A 61 14.80 -8.11 -2.31
N ALA A 62 15.19 -8.84 -1.26
CA ALA A 62 14.58 -10.12 -0.91
C ALA A 62 13.06 -9.97 -0.70
N PHE A 63 12.62 -8.92 -0.02
CA PHE A 63 11.20 -8.63 0.18
C PHE A 63 10.46 -8.34 -1.13
N LYS A 64 11.02 -7.46 -1.97
CA LYS A 64 10.43 -7.13 -3.28
C LYS A 64 10.32 -8.37 -4.17
N SER A 65 11.39 -9.15 -4.25
CA SER A 65 11.47 -10.37 -5.06
C SER A 65 10.44 -11.41 -4.59
N ALA A 66 10.39 -11.68 -3.28
CA ALA A 66 9.44 -12.65 -2.72
C ALA A 66 7.98 -12.22 -2.90
N CYS A 67 7.67 -10.92 -2.71
CA CYS A 67 6.33 -10.40 -2.99
C CYS A 67 5.96 -10.56 -4.47
N ALA A 68 6.88 -10.25 -5.39
CA ALA A 68 6.64 -10.41 -6.83
C ALA A 68 6.38 -11.89 -7.20
N ALA A 69 7.20 -12.81 -6.67
CA ALA A 69 7.08 -14.25 -6.94
C ALA A 69 5.76 -14.86 -6.41
N ASN A 70 5.21 -14.32 -5.32
CA ASN A 70 3.98 -14.83 -4.70
C ASN A 70 2.71 -14.09 -5.14
N LYS A 71 2.84 -12.95 -5.83
CA LYS A 71 1.70 -12.14 -6.24
C LYS A 71 0.76 -12.88 -7.18
N ASP A 72 1.29 -13.65 -8.12
CA ASP A 72 0.47 -14.42 -9.05
C ASP A 72 -0.36 -15.50 -8.34
N ARG A 73 0.31 -16.30 -7.52
CA ARG A 73 -0.29 -17.38 -6.73
C ARG A 73 -1.45 -16.90 -5.85
N PHE A 74 -1.28 -15.78 -5.14
CA PHE A 74 -2.27 -15.32 -4.17
C PHE A 74 -3.31 -14.35 -4.75
N PHE A 75 -2.93 -13.54 -5.74
CA PHE A 75 -3.78 -12.43 -6.19
C PHE A 75 -4.02 -12.41 -7.70
N ASP A 76 -2.97 -12.27 -8.53
CA ASP A 76 -3.17 -11.99 -9.95
C ASP A 76 -3.86 -13.17 -10.67
N GLY A 77 -3.53 -14.41 -10.32
CA GLY A 77 -4.18 -15.61 -10.84
C GLY A 77 -5.62 -15.75 -10.34
N PRO A 78 -5.87 -15.90 -9.02
CA PRO A 78 -7.22 -16.11 -8.47
C PRO A 78 -8.23 -15.00 -8.78
N TYR A 79 -7.76 -13.75 -8.96
CA TYR A 79 -8.62 -12.61 -9.25
C TYR A 79 -8.48 -12.09 -10.69
N ASN A 80 -7.83 -12.84 -11.60
CA ASN A 80 -7.65 -12.45 -13.00
C ASN A 80 -7.08 -11.03 -13.18
N LYS A 81 -6.13 -10.62 -12.32
CA LYS A 81 -5.57 -9.26 -12.25
C LYS A 81 -6.61 -8.15 -12.03
N ARG A 82 -7.84 -8.49 -11.63
CA ARG A 82 -8.93 -7.57 -11.30
C ARG A 82 -9.07 -7.43 -9.78
N HIS A 83 -8.12 -6.72 -9.20
CA HIS A 83 -8.13 -6.35 -7.78
C HIS A 83 -7.36 -5.06 -7.56
N VAL A 84 -7.69 -4.34 -6.49
CA VAL A 84 -6.93 -3.18 -6.03
C VAL A 84 -5.89 -3.66 -5.03
N PHE A 85 -4.61 -3.51 -5.36
CA PHE A 85 -3.50 -4.00 -4.55
C PHE A 85 -2.78 -2.88 -3.80
N LEU A 86 -2.71 -2.97 -2.48
CA LEU A 86 -1.93 -2.06 -1.64
C LEU A 86 -0.44 -2.40 -1.76
N LYS A 87 0.34 -1.52 -2.40
CA LYS A 87 1.80 -1.69 -2.56
C LYS A 87 2.58 -1.16 -1.37
N ILE A 88 2.21 0.04 -0.90
CA ILE A 88 2.93 0.75 0.16
C ILE A 88 1.92 1.42 1.07
N LEU A 89 2.09 1.28 2.38
CA LEU A 89 1.42 2.07 3.39
C LEU A 89 2.44 2.45 4.46
N LEU A 90 2.68 3.74 4.62
CA LEU A 90 3.66 4.29 5.55
C LEU A 90 3.03 5.39 6.38
N CYS A 91 3.39 5.42 7.66
CA CYS A 91 2.99 6.46 8.61
C CYS A 91 4.19 6.78 9.49
N HIS A 92 4.46 8.08 9.65
CA HIS A 92 5.52 8.60 10.48
C HIS A 92 5.36 8.08 11.92
N PRO A 93 6.41 7.51 12.56
CA PRO A 93 6.34 6.88 13.87
C PRO A 93 5.58 7.69 14.93
N ASP A 94 5.88 8.98 15.06
CA ASP A 94 5.25 9.89 16.04
C ASP A 94 3.74 10.15 15.82
N TYR A 95 3.24 9.84 14.62
CA TYR A 95 1.86 10.05 14.20
C TYR A 95 1.09 8.73 14.02
N GLN A 96 1.70 7.60 14.35
CA GLN A 96 1.04 6.30 14.32
C GLN A 96 -0.09 6.22 15.37
N ARG A 97 -0.98 5.24 15.18
CA ARG A 97 -2.11 4.96 16.10
C ARG A 97 -3.14 6.10 16.23
N ARG A 98 -3.13 7.07 15.30
CA ARG A 98 -4.12 8.17 15.20
C ARG A 98 -5.09 8.03 14.02
N GLY A 99 -5.18 6.84 13.42
CA GLY A 99 -6.15 6.55 12.34
C GLY A 99 -5.68 6.82 10.91
N ALA A 100 -4.48 7.39 10.69
CA ALA A 100 -3.98 7.68 9.35
C ALA A 100 -3.90 6.43 8.44
N GLY A 101 -3.38 5.32 8.96
CA GLY A 101 -3.32 4.05 8.23
C GLY A 101 -4.73 3.54 7.85
N THR A 102 -5.66 3.58 8.80
CA THR A 102 -7.07 3.22 8.58
C THR A 102 -7.71 4.07 7.48
N ALA A 103 -7.52 5.40 7.54
CA ALA A 103 -8.08 6.32 6.55
C ALA A 103 -7.55 6.05 5.13
N LEU A 104 -6.23 5.85 5.00
CA LEU A 104 -5.60 5.52 3.72
C LEU A 104 -6.04 4.15 3.19
N THR A 105 -6.18 3.14 4.05
CA THR A 105 -6.70 1.83 3.65
C THR A 105 -8.16 1.90 3.21
N ASN A 106 -9.01 2.63 3.93
CA ASN A 106 -10.42 2.81 3.58
C ASN A 106 -10.59 3.45 2.20
N TRP A 107 -9.74 4.42 1.83
CA TRP A 107 -9.78 4.99 0.48
C TRP A 107 -9.62 3.91 -0.61
N GLY A 108 -8.67 2.99 -0.43
CA GLY A 108 -8.44 1.89 -1.39
C GLY A 108 -9.57 0.87 -1.41
N ILE A 109 -10.13 0.56 -0.24
CA ILE A 109 -11.34 -0.29 -0.12
C ILE A 109 -12.52 0.34 -0.87
N ASP A 110 -12.75 1.63 -0.69
CA ASP A 110 -13.83 2.35 -1.36
C ASP A 110 -13.60 2.41 -2.88
N ALA A 111 -12.35 2.57 -3.32
CA ALA A 111 -11.99 2.50 -4.73
C ALA A 111 -12.26 1.11 -5.32
N ALA A 112 -11.90 0.05 -4.61
CA ALA A 112 -12.17 -1.33 -5.01
C ALA A 112 -13.68 -1.63 -5.06
N ARG A 113 -14.44 -1.10 -4.08
CA ARG A 113 -15.90 -1.21 -4.03
C ARG A 113 -16.55 -0.55 -5.24
N ARG A 114 -16.13 0.67 -5.61
CA ARG A 114 -16.62 1.36 -6.82
C ARG A 114 -16.34 0.59 -8.11
N LEU A 115 -15.23 -0.13 -8.15
CA LEU A 115 -14.82 -0.94 -9.30
C LEU A 115 -15.44 -2.36 -9.29
N GLY A 116 -16.12 -2.77 -8.22
CA GLY A 116 -16.66 -4.12 -8.07
C GLY A 116 -15.58 -5.21 -8.01
N VAL A 117 -14.38 -4.86 -7.52
CA VAL A 117 -13.21 -5.77 -7.44
C VAL A 117 -12.72 -5.92 -6.01
N ASN A 118 -12.00 -6.98 -5.71
CA ASN A 118 -11.46 -7.22 -4.37
C ASN A 118 -10.29 -6.28 -4.03
N THR A 119 -10.04 -6.07 -2.74
CA THR A 119 -8.84 -5.38 -2.25
C THR A 119 -7.85 -6.40 -1.71
N THR A 120 -6.57 -6.32 -2.09
CA THR A 120 -5.54 -7.27 -1.65
C THR A 120 -4.31 -6.57 -1.09
N VAL A 121 -3.61 -7.24 -0.17
CA VAL A 121 -2.40 -6.73 0.47
C VAL A 121 -1.49 -7.87 0.93
N PHE A 122 -0.19 -7.66 0.81
CA PHE A 122 0.80 -8.40 1.59
C PHE A 122 1.09 -7.63 2.86
N ALA A 123 0.58 -8.12 3.98
CA ALA A 123 0.63 -7.40 5.24
C ALA A 123 1.98 -7.61 5.93
N SER A 124 2.53 -6.54 6.49
CA SER A 124 3.66 -6.65 7.43
C SER A 124 3.14 -7.16 8.79
N PRO A 125 4.00 -7.75 9.63
CA PRO A 125 3.61 -8.18 10.98
C PRO A 125 2.96 -7.04 11.80
N MET A 126 3.45 -5.81 11.65
CA MET A 126 2.86 -4.64 12.32
C MET A 126 1.51 -4.23 11.73
N GLY A 127 1.33 -4.40 10.41
CA GLY A 127 0.13 -3.99 9.68
C GLY A 127 -1.01 -5.01 9.73
N GLU A 128 -0.72 -6.29 10.00
CA GLU A 128 -1.71 -7.38 9.97
C GLU A 128 -2.95 -7.07 10.82
N SER A 129 -2.76 -6.67 12.08
CA SER A 129 -3.85 -6.33 12.99
C SER A 129 -4.74 -5.17 12.52
N LEU A 130 -4.20 -4.24 11.71
CA LEU A 130 -5.00 -3.17 11.11
C LEU A 130 -5.92 -3.76 10.03
N TYR A 131 -5.38 -4.60 9.15
CA TYR A 131 -6.15 -5.19 8.05
C TYR A 131 -7.22 -6.16 8.57
N GLU A 132 -6.91 -6.96 9.58
CA GLU A 132 -7.90 -7.83 10.23
C GLU A 132 -9.09 -7.05 10.80
N LYS A 133 -8.83 -5.92 11.47
CA LYS A 133 -9.87 -5.02 11.99
C LYS A 133 -10.72 -4.37 10.89
N LEU A 134 -10.14 -4.18 9.71
CA LEU A 134 -10.84 -3.71 8.51
C LEU A 134 -11.59 -4.83 7.77
N GLY A 135 -11.55 -6.07 8.28
CA GLY A 135 -12.29 -7.21 7.74
C GLY A 135 -11.52 -8.03 6.71
N PHE A 136 -10.24 -7.73 6.45
CA PHE A 136 -9.42 -8.58 5.58
C PHE A 136 -9.29 -9.98 6.16
N LYS A 137 -9.26 -10.97 5.27
CA LYS A 137 -9.07 -12.39 5.59
C LYS A 137 -7.75 -12.87 5.03
N LYS A 138 -7.04 -13.69 5.81
CA LYS A 138 -5.77 -14.32 5.43
C LYS A 138 -6.03 -15.44 4.42
N LEU A 139 -5.35 -15.39 3.28
CA LEU A 139 -5.33 -16.44 2.26
C LEU A 139 -4.20 -17.45 2.48
N GLY A 140 -3.12 -17.01 3.12
CA GLY A 140 -1.95 -17.81 3.43
C GLY A 140 -0.77 -16.92 3.82
N THR A 141 0.40 -17.52 3.98
CA THR A 141 1.66 -16.83 4.27
C THR A 141 2.74 -17.32 3.31
N PHE A 142 3.77 -16.50 3.11
CA PHE A 142 5.02 -16.92 2.49
C PHE A 142 6.21 -16.34 3.25
N ARG A 143 7.34 -17.05 3.24
CA ARG A 143 8.55 -16.66 3.94
C ARG A 143 9.40 -15.73 3.08
N VAL A 144 9.96 -14.70 3.71
CA VAL A 144 10.96 -13.79 3.15
C VAL A 144 12.20 -13.87 4.02
N GLN A 145 13.34 -14.14 3.40
CA GLN A 145 14.63 -14.20 4.06
C GLN A 145 15.70 -13.70 3.08
N SER A 146 16.62 -12.86 3.56
CA SER A 146 17.77 -12.43 2.77
C SER A 146 18.89 -13.47 2.91
N ASP A 147 19.70 -13.62 1.87
CA ASP A 147 20.81 -14.58 1.91
C ASP A 147 21.82 -14.21 2.99
N GLY A 148 22.34 -15.21 3.70
CA GLY A 148 23.23 -15.03 4.85
C GLY A 148 22.58 -14.42 6.11
N ASP A 149 21.28 -14.15 6.10
CA ASP A 149 20.55 -13.63 7.27
C ASP A 149 19.81 -14.74 8.01
N ALA A 150 20.00 -14.86 9.32
CA ALA A 150 19.25 -15.82 10.13
C ALA A 150 17.79 -15.38 10.34
N ALA A 151 17.51 -14.07 10.25
CA ALA A 151 16.17 -13.53 10.44
C ALA A 151 15.31 -13.72 9.17
N PHE A 152 14.05 -14.06 9.38
CA PHE A 152 13.04 -14.18 8.33
C PHE A 152 11.74 -13.49 8.74
N LEU A 153 10.91 -13.19 7.75
CA LEU A 153 9.55 -12.70 7.95
C LEU A 153 8.56 -13.66 7.30
N GLU A 154 7.47 -13.97 8.00
CA GLU A 154 6.29 -14.55 7.38
C GLU A 154 5.36 -13.42 6.95
N ILE A 155 5.09 -13.35 5.65
CA ILE A 155 4.27 -12.31 5.06
C ILE A 155 2.88 -12.89 4.76
N PRO A 156 1.85 -12.49 5.51
CA PRO A 156 0.47 -12.87 5.21
C PRO A 156 -0.03 -12.20 3.93
N ALA A 157 -0.57 -13.02 3.03
CA ALA A 157 -1.40 -12.59 1.92
C ALA A 157 -2.84 -12.43 2.42
N MET A 158 -3.42 -11.24 2.29
CA MET A 158 -4.75 -10.94 2.78
C MET A 158 -5.64 -10.33 1.71
N VAL A 159 -6.93 -10.62 1.79
CA VAL A 159 -7.96 -10.10 0.88
C VAL A 159 -9.16 -9.57 1.65
N LEU A 160 -9.70 -8.44 1.19
CA LEU A 160 -11.04 -8.01 1.49
C LEU A 160 -11.89 -8.22 0.24
N ALA A 161 -12.83 -9.16 0.34
CA ALA A 161 -13.79 -9.42 -0.72
C ALA A 161 -14.74 -8.22 -0.83
N THR A 162 -14.90 -7.71 -2.05
CA THR A 162 -15.97 -6.75 -2.31
C THR A 162 -17.28 -7.52 -2.40
N ALA A 163 -18.31 -7.03 -1.72
CA ALA A 163 -19.65 -7.59 -1.83
C ALA A 163 -20.20 -7.32 -3.24
N THR A 164 -19.85 -8.16 -4.20
CA THR A 164 -20.48 -8.16 -5.51
C THR A 164 -21.74 -9.02 -5.42
N GLN A 165 -22.89 -8.41 -5.77
CA GLN A 165 -24.22 -8.99 -5.77
C GLN A 165 -24.21 -10.43 -6.29
N ARG A 166 -24.82 -11.34 -5.53
CA ARG A 166 -25.31 -12.62 -6.07
C ARG A 166 -26.30 -12.28 -7.17
N VAL A 167 -25.87 -12.35 -8.43
CA VAL A 167 -26.79 -12.49 -9.55
C VAL A 167 -27.35 -13.90 -9.43
N GLN A 168 -28.58 -14.01 -8.93
CA GLN A 168 -29.44 -15.17 -9.13
C GLN A 168 -30.04 -15.11 -10.53
#